data_AF-A0A925KH93-F1
#
_entry.id   AF-A0A925KH93-F1
#
_cell.length_a   1.000
_cell.length_b   1.000
_cell.length_c   1.000
_cell.angle_alpha   90.00
_cell.angle_beta   90.00
_cell.angle_gamma   90.00
#
_symmetry.space_group_name_H-M   'P 1'
#
loop_
_entity.id
_entity.type
_entity.pdbx_description
1 polymer ?
#
loop_
_entity_poly.entity_id
_entity_poly.type
_entity_poly.pdbx_seq_one_letter_code
_entity_poly.pdbx_strand_id
1 'polypeptide(L)'
;APRPDIGSEAALRQAVLAARSIGFSTGPSGAHLTRLFDRWGSTGTLQDRLVQAPPGVSVASLVACGEVELGFQQLSELVHVDGIDVVGTLPAEVGFITIFSAGLGAGSLQHAATREMLAFMNTAQAAEVKRRHGMEPAEYP
;
A
#
# COMPACT_ATOMS: atom_id res chain seq x y z
N ALA A 1 4.46 16.90 11.68
CA ALA A 1 5.89 16.50 11.71
C ALA A 1 6.56 17.01 10.42
N PRO A 2 7.89 17.22 10.38
CA PRO A 2 8.56 17.45 9.10
C PRO A 2 8.28 16.29 8.14
N ARG A 3 8.08 16.59 6.86
CA ARG A 3 7.86 15.55 5.84
C ARG A 3 9.12 14.68 5.76
N PRO A 4 9.03 13.35 6.00
CA PRO A 4 10.21 12.49 6.00
C PRO A 4 10.79 12.35 4.58
N ASP A 5 12.11 12.26 4.50
CA ASP A 5 12.79 11.93 3.24
C ASP A 5 12.67 10.43 2.98
N ILE A 6 12.09 10.08 1.83
CA ILE A 6 11.92 8.71 1.35
C ILE A 6 12.50 8.55 -0.07
N GLY A 7 13.45 9.39 -0.47
CA GLY A 7 14.04 9.37 -1.82
C GLY A 7 14.98 8.19 -2.11
N SER A 8 15.33 7.40 -1.10
CA SER A 8 16.17 6.20 -1.21
C SER A 8 15.86 5.21 -0.09
N GLU A 9 16.29 3.95 -0.24
CA GLU A 9 16.19 2.94 0.84
C GLU A 9 16.85 3.43 2.14
N ALA A 10 18.01 4.09 2.04
CA ALA A 10 18.73 4.60 3.21
C ALA A 10 17.94 5.73 3.92
N ALA A 11 17.41 6.70 3.16
CA ALA A 11 16.60 7.78 3.71
C ALA A 11 15.32 7.24 4.35
N LEU A 12 14.63 6.33 3.67
CA LEU A 12 13.44 5.65 4.20
C LEU A 12 13.75 4.93 5.51
N ARG A 13 14.85 4.16 5.57
CA ARG A 13 15.25 3.46 6.79
C ARG A 13 15.48 4.43 7.94
N GLN A 14 16.13 5.58 7.70
CA GLN A 14 16.32 6.61 8.73
C GLN A 14 14.99 7.21 9.19
N ALA A 15 14.08 7.51 8.26
CA ALA A 15 12.73 8.00 8.59
C ALA A 15 11.96 7.00 9.48
N VAL A 16 12.02 5.71 9.14
CA VAL A 16 11.43 4.63 9.93
C VAL A 16 12.05 4.56 11.32
N LEU A 17 13.39 4.59 11.42
CA LEU A 17 14.08 4.52 12.71
C LEU A 17 13.83 5.75 13.60
N ALA A 18 13.54 6.90 13.01
CA ALA A 18 13.24 8.15 13.72
C ALA A 18 11.77 8.29 14.17
N ALA A 19 10.83 7.62 13.50
CA ALA A 19 9.40 7.73 13.81
C ALA A 19 9.06 7.20 15.21
N ARG A 20 8.15 7.85 15.94
CA ARG A 20 7.74 7.43 17.29
C ARG A 20 6.81 6.23 17.27
N SER A 21 5.98 6.10 16.23
CA SER A 21 5.10 4.96 15.99
C SER A 21 4.94 4.70 14.49
N ILE A 22 4.83 3.43 14.12
CA ILE A 22 4.83 2.97 12.73
C ILE A 22 3.62 2.06 12.52
N GLY A 23 2.69 2.49 11.67
CA GLY A 23 1.48 1.76 11.32
C GLY A 23 1.69 0.89 10.08
N PHE A 24 1.20 -0.34 10.10
CA PHE A 24 1.25 -1.24 8.95
C PHE A 24 0.04 -2.18 8.88
N SER A 25 -0.34 -2.61 7.68
CA SER A 25 -1.53 -3.43 7.47
C SER A 25 -1.33 -4.90 7.87
N THR A 26 -2.40 -5.69 7.93
CA THR A 26 -2.35 -7.16 8.05
C THR A 26 -2.14 -7.89 6.72
N GLY A 27 -2.28 -7.17 5.60
CA GLY A 27 -2.23 -7.73 4.25
C GLY A 27 -0.81 -7.86 3.68
N PRO A 28 -0.71 -8.11 2.36
CA PRO A 28 0.57 -8.26 1.66
C PRO A 28 1.55 -7.09 1.88
N SER A 29 1.05 -5.85 1.95
CA SER A 29 1.88 -4.67 2.20
C SER A 29 2.55 -4.69 3.58
N GLY A 30 1.81 -5.08 4.63
CA GLY A 30 2.39 -5.23 5.97
C GLY A 30 3.40 -6.36 6.05
N ALA A 31 3.09 -7.52 5.45
CA ALA A 31 4.03 -8.65 5.39
C ALA A 31 5.34 -8.29 4.68
N HIS A 32 5.27 -7.50 3.60
CA HIS A 32 6.46 -6.97 2.93
C HIS A 32 7.27 -6.06 3.85
N LEU A 33 6.60 -5.14 4.55
CA LEU A 33 7.25 -4.20 5.47
C LEU A 33 7.96 -4.92 6.64
N THR A 34 7.35 -5.97 7.20
CA THR A 34 7.98 -6.78 8.26
C THR A 34 9.27 -7.44 7.76
N ARG A 35 9.26 -8.01 6.54
CA ARG A 35 10.48 -8.59 5.92
C ARG A 35 11.54 -7.53 5.63
N LEU A 36 11.12 -6.32 5.27
CA LEU A 36 12.01 -5.19 5.05
C LEU A 36 12.74 -4.80 6.35
N PHE A 37 12.01 -4.70 7.46
CA PHE A 37 12.58 -4.38 8.77
C PHE A 37 13.55 -5.44 9.28
N ASP A 38 13.24 -6.71 9.01
CA ASP A 38 14.12 -7.85 9.30
C ASP A 38 15.40 -7.80 8.47
N ARG A 39 15.29 -7.54 7.16
CA ARG A 39 16.45 -7.36 6.28
C ARG A 39 17.36 -6.22 6.73
N TRP A 40 16.79 -5.15 7.29
CA TRP A 40 17.57 -4.05 7.86
C TRP A 40 18.21 -4.36 9.22
N GLY A 41 17.86 -5.49 9.85
CA GLY A 41 18.27 -5.84 11.21
C GLY A 41 17.65 -4.92 12.26
N SER A 42 16.48 -4.35 11.99
CA SER A 42 15.84 -3.30 12.81
C SER A 42 14.63 -3.77 13.61
N THR A 43 14.16 -5.00 13.40
CA THR A 43 12.97 -5.57 14.06
C THR A 43 12.96 -5.35 15.56
N GLY A 44 14.05 -5.68 16.27
CA GLY A 44 14.14 -5.49 17.72
C GLY A 44 14.08 -4.02 18.17
N THR A 45 14.66 -3.10 17.39
CA THR A 45 14.63 -1.65 17.67
C THR A 45 13.27 -1.01 17.36
N LEU A 46 12.47 -1.65 16.50
CA LEU A 46 11.17 -1.14 16.09
C LEU A 46 10.02 -1.75 16.88
N GLN A 47 10.20 -2.92 17.50
CA GLN A 47 9.12 -3.74 18.09
C GLN A 47 8.12 -2.95 18.93
N ASP A 48 8.59 -2.05 19.82
CA ASP A 48 7.74 -1.31 20.76
C ASP A 48 7.01 -0.11 20.10
N ARG A 49 7.33 0.18 18.83
CA ARG A 49 6.77 1.27 18.03
C ARG A 49 5.90 0.77 16.88
N LEU A 50 5.87 -0.54 16.63
CA LEU A 50 5.08 -1.14 15.57
C LEU A 50 3.61 -1.25 15.99
N VAL A 51 2.72 -0.67 15.19
CA VAL A 51 1.26 -0.72 15.36
C VAL A 51 0.67 -1.43 14.15
N GLN A 52 0.25 -2.67 14.32
CA GLN A 52 -0.46 -3.38 13.26
C GLN A 52 -1.92 -2.94 13.23
N ALA A 53 -2.39 -2.47 12.08
CA ALA A 53 -3.78 -2.06 11.92
C ALA A 53 -4.73 -3.27 12.10
N PRO A 54 -5.80 -3.15 12.92
CA PRO A 54 -6.79 -4.21 13.05
C PRO A 54 -7.46 -4.56 11.72
N PRO A 55 -8.01 -5.78 11.56
CA PRO A 55 -8.79 -6.14 10.38
C PRO A 55 -9.92 -5.13 10.12
N GLY A 56 -10.02 -4.63 8.89
CA GLY A 56 -11.03 -3.64 8.48
C GLY A 56 -10.70 -2.19 8.86
N VAL A 57 -9.59 -1.94 9.57
CA VAL A 57 -9.09 -0.60 9.86
C VAL A 57 -7.96 -0.26 8.90
N SER A 58 -8.04 0.89 8.23
CA SER A 58 -6.93 1.37 7.40
C SER A 58 -5.84 2.01 8.27
N VAL A 59 -4.59 1.85 7.85
CA VAL A 59 -3.44 2.52 8.49
C VAL A 59 -3.59 4.04 8.40
N ALA A 60 -4.18 4.54 7.32
CA ALA A 60 -4.49 5.96 7.16
C ALA A 60 -5.35 6.51 8.31
N SER A 61 -6.38 5.77 8.74
CA SER A 61 -7.23 6.20 9.86
C SER A 61 -6.44 6.30 11.17
N LEU A 62 -5.49 5.39 11.41
CA LEU A 62 -4.62 5.44 12.59
C LEU A 62 -3.68 6.65 12.58
N VAL A 63 -3.23 7.06 11.39
CA VAL A 63 -2.45 8.30 11.23
C VAL A 63 -3.35 9.52 11.46
N ALA A 64 -4.55 9.54 10.87
CA ALA A 64 -5.48 10.66 10.98
C ALA A 64 -5.94 10.93 12.43
N CYS A 65 -6.10 9.88 13.25
CA CYS A 65 -6.42 10.04 14.68
C CYS A 65 -5.19 10.27 15.58
N GLY A 66 -3.98 10.25 15.01
CA GLY A 66 -2.74 10.51 15.74
C GLY A 66 -2.18 9.34 16.54
N GLU A 67 -2.73 8.13 16.40
CA GLU A 67 -2.19 6.91 17.01
C GLU A 67 -0.85 6.50 16.37
N VAL A 68 -0.71 6.73 15.06
CA VAL A 68 0.48 6.42 14.27
C VAL A 68 1.10 7.69 13.71
N GLU A 69 2.42 7.84 13.85
CA GLU A 69 3.17 8.93 13.21
C GLU A 69 3.48 8.64 11.74
N LEU A 70 3.91 7.42 11.41
CA LEU A 70 4.28 7.03 10.05
C LEU A 70 3.54 5.76 9.62
N GLY A 71 2.71 5.86 8.58
CA GLY A 71 1.89 4.75 8.09
C GLY A 71 2.37 4.15 6.77
N PHE A 72 2.28 2.83 6.64
CA PHE A 72 2.57 2.07 5.42
C PHE A 72 1.39 1.19 5.01
N GLN A 73 0.84 1.46 3.83
CA GLN A 73 -0.19 0.64 3.17
C GLN A 73 -0.11 0.84 1.66
N GLN A 74 -0.89 0.08 0.88
CA GLN A 74 -1.04 0.29 -0.56
C GLN A 74 -1.60 1.69 -0.83
N LEU A 75 -1.09 2.37 -1.85
CA LEU A 75 -1.46 3.76 -2.17
C LEU A 75 -2.97 3.96 -2.34
N SER A 76 -3.66 3.00 -2.95
CA SER A 76 -5.11 3.00 -3.14
C SER A 76 -5.91 3.13 -1.83
N GLU A 77 -5.35 2.69 -0.71
CA GLU A 77 -5.95 2.75 0.63
C GLU A 77 -5.71 4.10 1.32
N LEU A 78 -4.80 4.92 0.78
CA LEU A 78 -4.35 6.18 1.40
C LEU A 78 -4.91 7.42 0.66
N VAL A 79 -4.98 7.39 -0.66
CA VAL A 79 -5.17 8.59 -1.51
C VAL A 79 -6.48 9.38 -1.31
N HIS A 80 -7.48 8.82 -0.61
CA HIS A 80 -8.77 9.50 -0.36
C HIS A 80 -9.07 9.72 1.13
N VAL A 81 -8.09 9.53 2.00
CA VAL A 81 -8.30 9.71 3.45
C VAL A 81 -7.91 11.13 3.84
N ASP A 82 -8.87 11.85 4.41
CA ASP A 82 -8.62 13.18 4.95
C ASP A 82 -7.78 13.12 6.23
N GLY A 83 -7.02 14.17 6.51
CA GLY A 83 -6.23 14.28 7.75
C GLY A 83 -4.88 13.56 7.71
N ILE A 84 -4.46 13.03 6.57
CA ILE A 84 -3.11 12.49 6.36
C ILE A 84 -2.36 13.26 5.27
N ASP A 85 -1.02 13.20 5.32
CA ASP A 85 -0.15 13.62 4.23
C ASP A 85 0.48 12.39 3.58
N VAL A 86 0.13 12.12 2.32
CA VAL A 86 0.72 11.03 1.55
C VAL A 86 2.12 11.46 1.09
N VAL A 87 3.14 10.89 1.74
CA VAL A 87 4.54 11.24 1.49
C VAL A 87 5.00 10.80 0.09
N GLY A 88 4.58 9.63 -0.35
CA GLY A 88 4.91 9.06 -1.66
C GLY A 88 4.88 7.53 -1.65
N THR A 89 5.28 6.93 -2.76
CA THR A 89 5.52 5.47 -2.85
C THR A 89 6.90 5.12 -2.32
N LEU A 90 7.09 3.86 -1.96
CA LEU A 90 8.41 3.36 -1.54
C LEU A 90 9.43 3.49 -2.69
N PRO A 91 10.71 3.75 -2.38
CA PRO A 91 11.80 3.71 -3.36
C PRO A 91 11.79 2.41 -4.17
N ALA A 92 12.18 2.47 -5.44
CA ALA A 92 12.13 1.32 -6.35
C ALA A 92 12.91 0.10 -5.83
N GLU A 93 13.99 0.32 -5.07
CA GLU A 93 14.85 -0.70 -4.47
C GLU A 93 14.12 -1.55 -3.42
N VAL A 94 13.10 -0.99 -2.77
CA VAL A 94 12.34 -1.63 -1.69
C VAL A 94 10.83 -1.62 -1.92
N GLY A 95 10.41 -1.15 -3.09
CA GLY A 95 9.03 -1.11 -3.52
C GLY A 95 8.44 -2.51 -3.61
N PHE A 96 7.13 -2.58 -3.45
CA PHE A 96 6.38 -3.82 -3.57
C PHE A 96 5.10 -3.56 -4.35
N ILE A 97 5.02 -4.17 -5.53
CA ILE A 97 3.84 -4.07 -6.39
C ILE A 97 2.92 -5.24 -6.04
N THR A 98 1.70 -4.92 -5.59
CA THR A 98 0.63 -5.92 -5.45
C THR A 98 -0.16 -5.98 -6.74
N ILE A 99 -0.13 -7.12 -7.43
CA ILE A 99 -0.89 -7.34 -8.65
C ILE A 99 -2.28 -7.86 -8.30
N PHE A 100 -3.32 -7.16 -8.75
CA PHE A 100 -4.70 -7.63 -8.69
C PHE A 100 -5.09 -8.25 -10.03
N SER A 101 -5.55 -9.50 -9.98
CA SER A 101 -5.97 -10.26 -11.16
C SER A 101 -7.44 -10.63 -11.06
N ALA A 102 -8.14 -10.59 -12.19
CA ALA A 102 -9.51 -11.05 -12.31
C ALA A 102 -9.61 -12.16 -13.34
N GLY A 103 -10.49 -13.14 -13.10
CA GLY A 103 -10.63 -14.32 -13.94
C GLY A 103 -12.09 -14.77 -14.08
N LEU A 104 -12.37 -15.48 -15.16
CA LEU A 104 -13.67 -16.11 -15.40
C LEU A 104 -13.73 -17.43 -14.63
N GLY A 105 -14.65 -17.54 -13.67
CA GLY A 105 -14.89 -18.78 -12.94
C GLY A 105 -15.39 -19.89 -13.88
N ALA A 106 -14.79 -21.08 -13.79
CA ALA A 106 -15.07 -22.19 -14.72
C ALA A 106 -16.54 -22.64 -14.73
N GLY A 107 -17.24 -22.53 -13.60
CA GLY A 107 -18.66 -22.88 -13.48
C GLY A 107 -19.64 -21.73 -13.71
N SER A 108 -19.17 -20.55 -14.15
CA SER A 108 -20.05 -19.39 -14.35
C SER A 108 -20.96 -19.61 -15.56
N LEU A 109 -22.28 -19.52 -15.41
CA LEU A 109 -23.20 -19.52 -16.54
C LEU A 109 -23.22 -18.17 -17.30
N GLN A 110 -22.54 -17.16 -16.78
CA GLN A 110 -22.51 -15.78 -17.29
C GLN A 110 -21.19 -15.46 -18.00
N HIS A 111 -20.69 -16.39 -18.83
CA HIS A 111 -19.39 -16.26 -19.48
C HIS A 111 -19.27 -14.99 -20.33
N ALA A 112 -20.27 -14.68 -21.16
CA ALA A 112 -20.25 -13.52 -22.05
C ALA A 112 -20.18 -12.20 -21.26
N ALA A 113 -21.11 -12.00 -20.31
CA ALA A 113 -21.14 -10.82 -19.45
C ALA A 113 -19.84 -10.65 -18.64
N THR A 114 -19.27 -11.74 -18.12
CA THR A 114 -17.99 -11.68 -17.40
C THR A 114 -16.85 -11.27 -18.32
N ARG A 115 -16.80 -11.79 -19.56
CA ARG A 115 -15.78 -11.39 -20.55
C ARG A 115 -15.91 -9.92 -20.93
N GLU A 116 -17.13 -9.43 -21.14
CA GLU A 116 -17.39 -8.01 -21.40
C GLU A 116 -16.93 -7.13 -20.24
N MET A 117 -17.21 -7.54 -19.00
CA MET A 117 -16.74 -6.83 -17.80
C MET A 117 -15.21 -6.79 -17.73
N LEU A 118 -14.53 -7.92 -17.96
CA LEU A 118 -13.06 -7.98 -17.96
C LEU A 118 -12.46 -7.13 -19.09
N ALA A 119 -13.07 -7.14 -20.28
CA ALA A 119 -12.66 -6.28 -21.40
C ALA A 119 -12.84 -4.80 -21.05
N PHE A 120 -13.97 -4.43 -20.43
CA PHE A 120 -14.21 -3.07 -19.95
C PHE A 120 -13.15 -2.62 -18.94
N MET A 121 -12.77 -3.48 -17.98
CA MET A 121 -11.72 -3.17 -17.01
C MET A 121 -10.34 -2.89 -17.66
N ASN A 122 -10.13 -3.30 -18.92
CA ASN A 122 -8.89 -3.05 -19.68
C ASN A 122 -8.99 -1.84 -20.64
N THR A 123 -10.09 -1.09 -20.62
CA THR A 123 -10.22 0.12 -21.43
C THR A 123 -9.38 1.29 -20.91
N ALA A 124 -9.10 2.27 -21.77
CA ALA A 124 -8.43 3.52 -21.37
C ALA A 124 -9.22 4.29 -20.30
N GLN A 125 -10.56 4.24 -20.35
CA GLN A 125 -11.43 4.83 -19.34
C GLN A 125 -11.21 4.18 -17.97
N ALA A 126 -11.20 2.84 -17.91
CA ALA A 126 -10.93 2.11 -16.67
C ALA A 126 -9.49 2.33 -16.17
N ALA A 127 -8.51 2.47 -17.08
CA ALA A 127 -7.13 2.80 -16.72
C ALA A 127 -7.03 4.16 -16.01
N GLU A 128 -7.79 5.16 -16.46
CA GLU A 128 -7.83 6.47 -15.79
C GLU A 128 -8.46 6.42 -14.41
N VAL A 129 -9.53 5.64 -14.25
CA VAL A 129 -10.14 5.39 -12.94
C VAL A 129 -9.15 4.73 -11.99
N LYS A 130 -8.38 3.73 -12.45
CA LYS A 130 -7.32 3.09 -11.62
C LYS A 130 -6.30 4.10 -11.13
N ARG A 131 -5.75 4.93 -12.02
CA ARG A 131 -4.76 5.96 -11.66
C ARG A 131 -5.32 6.97 -10.66
N ARG A 132 -6.54 7.46 -10.90
CA ARG A 132 -7.22 8.36 -9.97
C ARG A 132 -7.33 7.76 -8.57
N HIS A 133 -7.50 6.44 -8.47
CA HIS A 133 -7.61 5.73 -7.20
C HIS A 133 -6.31 5.07 -6.73
N GLY A 134 -5.15 5.59 -7.15
CA GLY A 134 -3.85 5.17 -6.62
C GLY A 134 -3.38 3.78 -7.06
N MET A 135 -3.85 3.31 -8.20
CA MET A 135 -3.45 2.05 -8.83
C MET A 135 -2.90 2.30 -10.24
N GLU A 136 -1.96 1.47 -10.67
CA GLU A 136 -1.55 1.43 -12.07
C GLU A 136 -2.39 0.42 -12.86
N PRO A 137 -2.74 0.71 -14.13
CA PRO A 137 -3.31 -0.30 -15.01
C PRO A 137 -2.30 -1.43 -15.22
N ALA A 138 -2.79 -2.67 -15.34
CA ALA A 138 -1.94 -3.79 -15.69
C ALA A 138 -1.31 -3.53 -17.06
N GLU A 139 0.02 -3.53 -17.12
CA GLU A 139 0.74 -3.61 -18.38
C GLU A 139 0.58 -5.04 -18.90
N TYR A 140 -0.25 -5.21 -19.92
CA TYR A 140 -0.28 -6.46 -20.66
C TYR A 140 0.86 -6.42 -21.67
N PRO A 141 1.74 -7.45 -21.72
CA PRO A 141 2.61 -7.65 -22.87
C PRO A 141 1.81 -7.90 -24.15
#